data_AF-A0AAV2ZNJ1-F1
#
_entry.id   AF-A0AAV2ZNJ1-F1
#
_cell.length_a   1.000
_cell.length_b   1.000
_cell.length_c   1.000
_cell.angle_alpha   90.00
_cell.angle_beta   90.00
_cell.angle_gamma   90.00
#
_symmetry.space_group_name_H-M   'P 1'
#
loop_
_entity.id
_entity.type
_entity.pdbx_description
1 polymer ?
#
loop_
_entity_poly.entity_id
_entity_poly.type
_entity_poly.pdbx_seq_one_letter_code
_entity_poly.pdbx_strand_id
1 'polypeptide(L)' 'MIEQVQSNPPKEVFFRVATEMFADGNFNWGRVVALFYFACKLVLKALCTRVPQMIRTIIDWTIEYLREHVVQWIRDQGGW' A
#
# COMPACT_ATOMS: atom_id res chain seq x y z
N MET A 1 -3.71 -12.86 7.35
CA MET A 1 -2.79 -11.70 7.36
C MET A 1 -3.55 -10.36 7.30
N ILE A 2 -4.35 -10.07 6.26
CA ILE A 2 -5.12 -8.79 6.16
C ILE A 2 -6.27 -8.72 7.19
N GLU A 3 -6.90 -9.85 7.52
CA GLU A 3 -8.01 -9.87 8.48
C GLU A 3 -7.60 -9.47 9.91
N GLN A 4 -6.34 -9.72 10.27
CA GLN A 4 -5.75 -9.37 11.57
C GLN A 4 -5.40 -7.88 11.70
N VAL A 5 -5.35 -7.13 10.58
CA VAL A 5 -5.06 -5.69 10.58
C VAL A 5 -6.27 -4.95 11.15
N GLN A 6 -6.11 -4.10 12.16
CA GLN A 6 -7.25 -3.36 12.75
C GLN A 6 -7.91 -2.44 11.72
N SER A 7 -9.17 -2.02 11.97
CA SER A 7 -9.92 -1.10 11.09
C SER A 7 -9.36 0.32 11.06
N ASN A 8 -8.57 0.69 12.08
CA ASN A 8 -7.77 1.90 12.13
C ASN A 8 -6.30 1.49 12.29
N PRO A 9 -5.66 0.92 11.25
CA PRO A 9 -4.29 0.47 11.37
C PRO A 9 -3.36 1.68 11.48
N PRO A 10 -2.35 1.66 12.35
CA PRO A 10 -1.33 2.69 12.35
C PRO A 10 -0.60 2.72 11.00
N LYS A 11 -0.17 3.90 10.56
CA LYS A 11 0.64 4.10 9.34
C LYS A 11 1.80 3.10 9.27
N GLU A 12 2.44 2.84 10.40
CA GLU A 12 3.53 1.88 10.56
C GLU A 12 3.18 0.47 10.05
N VAL A 13 1.96 -0.02 10.25
CA VAL A 13 1.55 -1.36 9.79
C VAL A 13 1.48 -1.40 8.27
N PHE A 14 0.97 -0.34 7.63
CA PHE A 14 0.97 -0.23 6.17
C PHE A 14 2.39 -0.21 5.63
N PHE A 15 3.22 0.69 6.16
CA PHE A 15 4.60 0.86 5.71
C PHE A 15 5.46 -0.39 5.97
N ARG A 16 5.25 -1.11 7.07
CA ARG A 16 5.96 -2.37 7.34
C ARG A 16 5.64 -3.42 6.27
N VAL A 17 4.36 -3.66 5.98
CA VAL A 17 3.96 -4.64 4.96
C VAL A 17 4.47 -4.25 3.57
N ALA A 18 4.36 -2.96 3.22
CA ALA A 18 4.89 -2.46 1.96
C ALA A 18 6.42 -2.62 1.88
N THR A 19 7.16 -2.27 2.94
CA THR A 19 8.62 -2.42 3.01
C THR A 19 9.05 -3.87 2.92
N GLU A 20 8.39 -4.78 3.63
CA GLU A 20 8.67 -6.22 3.56
C GLU A 20 8.47 -6.77 2.15
N MET A 21 7.51 -6.25 1.38
CA MET A 21 7.24 -6.67 -0.01
C MET A 21 8.41 -6.40 -0.97
N PHE A 22 9.21 -5.36 -0.70
CA PHE A 22 10.35 -4.94 -1.54
C PHE A 22 11.70 -5.05 -0.82
N ALA A 23 11.76 -5.72 0.34
CA ALA A 23 12.95 -5.75 1.21
C ALA A 23 14.18 -6.43 0.58
N ASP A 24 13.97 -7.30 -0.41
CA ASP A 24 15.04 -7.98 -1.16
C ASP A 24 15.59 -7.14 -2.33
N GLY A 25 15.09 -5.91 -2.52
CA GLY A 25 15.48 -5.00 -3.60
C GLY A 25 14.95 -5.39 -4.98
N ASN A 26 14.15 -6.45 -5.11
CA ASN A 26 13.59 -6.88 -6.38
C ASN A 26 12.26 -6.18 -6.66
N PHE A 27 12.16 -5.53 -7.81
CA PHE A 27 10.94 -4.88 -8.26
C PHE A 27 10.38 -5.59 -9.49
N ASN A 28 9.07 -5.80 -9.50
CA ASN A 28 8.33 -6.32 -10.64
C ASN A 28 6.87 -5.88 -10.55
N TRP A 29 6.18 -5.89 -11.69
CA TRP A 29 4.78 -5.47 -11.76
C TRP A 29 3.85 -6.26 -10.85
N GLY A 30 4.12 -7.55 -10.63
CA GLY A 30 3.33 -8.38 -9.71
C GLY A 30 3.32 -7.83 -8.28
N ARG A 31 4.47 -7.37 -7.77
CA ARG A 31 4.57 -6.73 -6.45
C ARG A 31 3.91 -5.36 -6.42
N VAL A 32 4.06 -4.56 -7.48
CA VAL A 32 3.38 -3.26 -7.54
C VAL A 32 1.85 -3.45 -7.51
N VAL A 33 1.31 -4.39 -8.30
CA VAL A 33 -0.11 -4.74 -8.26
C VAL A 33 -0.54 -5.28 -6.89
N ALA A 34 0.30 -6.09 -6.24
CA ALA A 34 0.03 -6.60 -4.89
C ALA A 34 -0.07 -5.48 -3.83
N LEU A 35 0.77 -4.43 -3.94
CA LEU A 35 0.69 -3.24 -3.09
C LEU A 35 -0.65 -2.52 -3.26
N PHE A 36 -1.10 -2.29 -4.50
CA PHE A 36 -2.42 -1.71 -4.77
C PHE A 36 -3.56 -2.60 -4.24
N TYR A 37 -3.48 -3.90 -4.47
CA TYR A 37 -4.47 -4.85 -3.96
C TYR A 37 -4.58 -4.79 -2.43
N PHE A 38 -3.43 -4.75 -1.73
CA PHE A 38 -3.36 -4.60 -0.28
C PHE A 38 -4.01 -3.29 0.19
N ALA A 39 -3.67 -2.16 -0.42
CA ALA A 39 -4.28 -0.85 -0.11
C ALA A 39 -5.80 -0.86 -0.33
N CYS A 40 -6.27 -1.42 -1.45
CA CYS A 40 -7.71 -1.57 -1.74
C CYS A 40 -8.43 -2.40 -0.68
N LYS A 41 -7.83 -3.50 -0.20
CA LYS A 41 -8.42 -4.31 0.87
C LYS A 41 -8.56 -3.53 2.18
N LEU A 42 -7.61 -2.66 2.50
CA LEU A 42 -7.71 -1.78 3.67
C LEU A 42 -8.80 -0.71 3.49
N VAL A 43 -8.91 -0.12 2.30
CA VAL A 43 -9.99 0.84 1.97
C VAL A 43 -11.36 0.18 2.13
N LEU A 44 -11.54 -1.04 1.60
CA LEU A 44 -12.78 -1.79 1.76
C LEU A 44 -13.08 -2.10 3.24
N LYS A 45 -12.05 -2.44 4.03
CA LYS A 45 -12.21 -2.65 5.47
C LYS A 45 -12.68 -1.38 6.18
N ALA A 46 -12.05 -0.24 5.90
CA ALA A 46 -12.44 1.07 6.45
C ALA A 46 -13.88 1.46 6.10
N LEU A 47 -14.32 1.17 4.86
CA LEU A 47 -15.71 1.34 4.43
C LEU A 47 -16.66 0.46 5.24
N CYS A 48 -16.38 -0.85 5.34
CA CYS A 48 -17.21 -1.78 6.10
C CYS A 48 -17.30 -1.43 7.58
N THR A 49 -16.24 -0.87 8.17
CA THR A 49 -16.21 -0.43 9.57
C THR A 49 -16.68 1.01 9.79
N ARG A 50 -17.19 1.68 8.74
CA ARG A 50 -17.72 3.06 8.79
C ARG A 50 -16.72 4.11 9.30
N VAL A 51 -15.45 4.01 8.88
CA VAL A 51 -14.39 5.00 9.18
C VAL A 51 -13.95 5.70 7.89
N PRO A 52 -14.76 6.61 7.32
CA PRO A 52 -14.52 7.15 5.98
C PRO A 52 -13.26 8.02 5.87
N GLN A 53 -12.80 8.65 6.96
CA GLN A 53 -11.55 9.42 6.94
C GLN A 53 -10.34 8.54 6.62
N MET A 54 -10.36 7.28 7.06
CA MET A 54 -9.27 6.32 6.85
C MET A 54 -9.05 5.99 5.37
N ILE A 55 -10.07 6.12 4.53
CA ILE A 55 -9.94 5.89 3.08
C ILE A 55 -8.93 6.84 2.47
N ARG A 56 -9.06 8.15 2.76
CA ARG A 56 -8.13 9.17 2.26
C ARG A 56 -6.74 8.92 2.82
N THR A 57 -6.65 8.63 4.11
CA THR A 57 -5.38 8.32 4.78
C THR A 57 -4.63 7.14 4.15
N ILE A 58 -5.32 6.04 3.81
CA ILE A 58 -4.70 4.89 3.13
C ILE A 58 -4.22 5.25 1.72
N ILE A 59 -5.00 6.05 0.98
CA ILE A 59 -4.60 6.53 -0.35
C ILE A 59 -3.33 7.38 -0.24
N ASP A 60 -3.28 8.30 0.72
CA ASP A 60 -2.12 9.17 0.95
C ASP A 60 -0.87 8.35 1.28
N TRP A 61 -0.98 7.34 2.16
CA TRP A 61 0.14 6.43 2.48
C TRP A 61 0.60 5.63 1.28
N THR A 62 -0.33 5.18 0.43
CA THR A 62 0.00 4.43 -0.78
C THR A 62 0.78 5.31 -1.75
N ILE A 63 0.34 6.56 -1.95
CA ILE A 63 1.00 7.52 -2.82
C ILE A 63 2.39 7.88 -2.27
N GLU A 64 2.50 8.10 -0.97
CA GLU A 64 3.77 8.39 -0.27
C GLU A 64 4.77 7.25 -0.51
N TYR A 65 4.39 6.01 -0.22
CA TYR A 65 5.26 4.85 -0.40
C TYR A 65 5.66 4.65 -1.87
N LEU A 66 4.71 4.79 -2.80
CA LEU A 66 5.01 4.71 -4.23
C LEU A 66 6.03 5.76 -4.65
N ARG A 67 5.86 7.01 -4.21
CA ARG A 67 6.77 8.11 -4.54
C ARG A 67 8.18 7.88 -4.00
N GLU A 68 8.29 7.37 -2.77
CA GLU A 68 9.58 7.20 -2.10
C GLU A 68 10.35 5.96 -2.56
N HIS A 69 9.65 4.87 -2.92
CA HIS A 69 10.29 3.57 -3.11
C HIS A 69 10.10 2.94 -4.49
N VAL A 70 9.01 3.26 -5.21
CA VAL A 70 8.61 2.48 -6.41
C VAL A 70 8.62 3.32 -7.69
N VAL A 71 8.42 4.64 -7.59
CA VAL A 71 8.21 5.51 -8.76
C VAL A 71 9.40 5.55 -9.69
N GLN A 72 10.62 5.47 -9.16
CA GLN A 72 11.83 5.47 -9.98
C GLN A 72 11.88 4.21 -10.85
N TRP A 73 11.65 3.04 -10.25
CA TRP A 73 11.58 1.78 -10.99
C TRP A 73 10.52 1.81 -12.09
N ILE A 74 9.32 2.34 -11.80
CA ILE A 74 8.24 2.49 -12.80
C ILE A 74 8.70 3.37 -13.98
N ARG A 75 9.38 4.48 -13.71
CA ARG A 75 9.92 5.35 -14.76
C ARG A 75 10.97 4.64 -15.61
N ASP A 76 11.82 3.83 -14.98
CA ASP A 76 12.84 3.04 -15.67
C ASP A 76 12.20 1.97 -16.58
N GLN A 77 10.96 1.55 -16.30
CA GLN A 77 10.17 0.67 -17.17
C GLN A 77 9.44 1.42 -18.32
N GLY A 78 9.56 2.74 -18.42
CA GLY A 78 8.85 3.55 -19.41
C GLY A 78 7.49 4.09 -18.94
N GLY A 79 7.19 4.00 -17.64
CA GLY A 79 5.93 4.43 -17.05
C GLY A 79 4.97 3.27 -16.79
N TRP A 80 3.70 3.64 -16.58
CA TRP A 80 2.58 2.70 -16.41
C TRP A 80 1.97 2.28 -17.74
#